data_AF-A0A1B2I7H4-F1
#
_entry.id   AF-A0A1B2I7H4-F1
#
_cell.length_a   1.000
_cell.length_b   1.000
_cell.length_c   1.000
_cell.angle_alpha   90.00
_cell.angle_beta   90.00
_cell.angle_gamma   90.00
#
_symmetry.space_group_name_H-M   'P 1'
#
loop_
_entity.id
_entity.type
_entity.pdbx_description
1 polymer ?
#
loop_
_entity_poly.entity_id
_entity_poly.type
_entity_poly.pdbx_seq_one_letter_code
_entity_poly.pdbx_strand_id
1 'polypeptide(L)'
;MPVWEIIGPVMTGPSSSHTAGAAHIGRIVRMCWGGEVKRADLYMRGSFASTGAGHGTDKALIAGLMGMSQDDPSIRDALELARAAGMEFHFYTEEVAGAHPNSVRVVVSGDDGRTMEAVGYSIGGGAVILHKLDGFQVDISCTLPAVIIMNRDVQGVVSAVTSYLSAHNVNIATMKLHRDTRGGLATMVIELDSAEEHADTEVIKNLHPGIVRVIGIEGED
;
A
#
# COMPACT_ATOMS: atom_id res chain seq x y z
N MET A 1 -20.86 7.82 -12.00
CA MET A 1 -20.17 8.32 -10.80
C MET A 1 -21.10 8.17 -9.63
N PRO A 2 -20.77 7.34 -8.65
CA PRO A 2 -21.52 7.27 -7.41
C PRO A 2 -21.42 8.57 -6.59
N VAL A 3 -22.41 8.83 -5.72
CA VAL A 3 -22.55 10.11 -5.02
C VAL A 3 -21.44 10.38 -3.99
N TRP A 4 -20.77 9.33 -3.51
CA TRP A 4 -19.64 9.43 -2.57
C TRP A 4 -18.33 9.87 -3.23
N GLU A 5 -18.18 9.82 -4.56
CA GLU A 5 -17.03 10.48 -5.22
C GLU A 5 -17.12 12.01 -5.18
N ILE A 6 -18.30 12.57 -4.86
CA ILE A 6 -18.56 14.01 -4.78
C ILE A 6 -18.36 14.55 -3.35
N ILE A 7 -18.51 13.68 -2.34
CA ILE A 7 -18.34 14.02 -0.92
C ILE A 7 -17.07 13.29 -0.46
N GLY A 8 -15.98 14.04 -0.22
CA GLY A 8 -14.72 13.46 0.27
C GLY A 8 -14.92 12.60 1.53
N PRO A 9 -14.00 11.66 1.82
CA PRO A 9 -14.20 10.66 2.85
C PRO A 9 -14.37 11.29 4.23
N VAL A 10 -15.07 10.57 5.10
CA VAL A 10 -15.05 10.87 6.53
C VAL A 10 -13.60 10.76 6.99
N MET A 11 -13.08 11.81 7.61
CA MET A 11 -11.67 11.90 7.97
C MET A 11 -11.46 12.69 9.26
N THR A 12 -10.37 12.39 9.95
CA THR A 12 -9.85 13.25 11.02
C THR A 12 -8.79 14.17 10.44
N GLY A 13 -9.09 15.48 10.35
CA GLY A 13 -8.12 16.51 9.95
C GLY A 13 -8.63 17.52 8.92
N PRO A 14 -7.79 18.48 8.52
CA PRO A 14 -8.21 19.60 7.67
C PRO A 14 -8.19 19.27 6.17
N SER A 15 -7.55 18.18 5.73
CA SER A 15 -7.29 17.91 4.31
C SER A 15 -7.43 16.45 3.91
N SER A 16 -8.25 16.19 2.89
CA SER A 16 -8.48 14.84 2.37
C SER A 16 -7.26 14.26 1.66
N SER A 17 -6.42 15.08 1.03
CA SER A 17 -5.18 14.59 0.41
C SER A 17 -4.05 14.41 1.41
N HIS A 18 -3.89 15.37 2.32
CA HIS A 18 -2.74 15.43 3.23
C HIS A 18 -2.95 14.69 4.53
N THR A 19 -4.20 14.43 4.93
CA THR A 19 -4.51 13.69 6.16
C THR A 19 -5.17 12.35 5.81
N ALA A 20 -6.33 12.33 5.15
CA ALA A 20 -7.01 11.07 4.84
C ALA A 20 -6.18 10.18 3.90
N GLY A 21 -5.72 10.73 2.77
CA GLY A 21 -4.85 10.01 1.83
C GLY A 21 -3.51 9.62 2.44
N ALA A 22 -2.93 10.44 3.31
CA ALA A 22 -1.68 10.12 4.00
C ALA A 22 -1.84 8.95 4.98
N ALA A 23 -2.92 8.94 5.77
CA ALA A 23 -3.26 7.82 6.65
C ALA A 23 -3.52 6.55 5.84
N HIS A 24 -4.23 6.67 4.73
CA HIS A 24 -4.49 5.54 3.85
C HIS A 24 -3.21 4.95 3.27
N ILE A 25 -2.29 5.78 2.76
CA ILE A 25 -0.98 5.30 2.28
C ILE A 25 -0.26 4.54 3.39
N GLY A 26 -0.19 5.08 4.61
CA GLY A 26 0.43 4.39 5.74
C GLY A 26 -0.21 3.03 6.03
N ARG A 27 -1.55 2.95 5.99
CA ARG A 27 -2.30 1.71 6.22
C ARG A 27 -2.06 0.67 5.12
N ILE A 28 -2.02 1.08 3.85
CA ILE A 28 -1.66 0.19 2.74
C ILE A 28 -0.26 -0.38 2.94
N VAL A 29 0.72 0.47 3.29
CA VAL A 29 2.09 0.02 3.58
C VAL A 29 2.10 -0.99 4.74
N ARG A 30 1.32 -0.75 5.79
CA ARG A 30 1.16 -1.67 6.93
C ARG A 30 0.56 -3.02 6.52
N MET A 31 -0.45 -3.02 5.65
CA MET A 31 -1.05 -4.26 5.11
C MET A 31 -0.03 -5.05 4.30
N CYS A 32 0.70 -4.40 3.39
CA CYS A 32 1.77 -5.05 2.62
C CYS A 32 2.91 -5.60 3.50
N TRP A 33 3.16 -4.95 4.63
CA TRP A 33 4.17 -5.37 5.61
C TRP A 33 3.73 -6.65 6.35
N GLY A 34 2.46 -6.71 6.77
CA GLY A 34 1.87 -7.90 7.39
C GLY A 34 2.26 -8.11 8.85
N GLY A 35 2.36 -7.05 9.65
CA GLY A 35 2.73 -7.14 11.06
C GLY A 35 3.06 -5.80 11.68
N GLU A 36 3.64 -5.78 12.89
CA GLU A 36 4.11 -4.53 13.51
C GLU A 36 5.32 -3.93 12.80
N VAL A 37 5.26 -2.62 12.53
CA VAL A 37 6.40 -1.84 12.04
C VAL A 37 7.22 -1.38 13.25
N LYS A 38 8.51 -1.69 13.28
CA LYS A 38 9.42 -1.31 14.38
C LYS A 38 10.19 -0.04 14.06
N ARG A 39 10.55 0.14 12.80
CA ARG A 39 11.16 1.38 12.32
C ARG A 39 10.59 1.80 10.97
N ALA A 40 10.36 3.11 10.81
CA ALA A 40 9.88 3.72 9.57
C ALA A 40 10.70 4.97 9.19
N ASP A 41 11.33 4.94 8.01
CA ASP A 41 11.99 6.09 7.41
C ASP A 41 11.11 6.61 6.25
N LEU A 42 10.56 7.83 6.40
CA LEU A 42 9.58 8.43 5.48
C LEU A 42 10.20 9.58 4.71
N TYR A 43 10.24 9.46 3.39
CA TYR A 43 10.80 10.44 2.47
C TYR A 43 9.67 11.18 1.76
N MET A 44 9.33 12.34 2.30
CA MET A 44 8.26 13.21 1.85
C MET A 44 8.68 13.96 0.59
N ARG A 45 7.79 14.05 -0.40
CA ARG A 45 8.05 14.72 -1.68
C ARG A 45 7.06 15.85 -1.91
N GLY A 46 7.45 16.85 -2.69
CA GLY A 46 6.55 17.92 -3.14
C GLY A 46 5.72 18.58 -2.03
N SER A 47 4.41 18.64 -2.22
CA SER A 47 3.44 19.24 -1.28
C SER A 47 3.40 18.54 0.08
N PHE A 48 3.62 17.22 0.11
CA PHE A 48 3.73 16.48 1.37
C PHE A 48 4.91 16.98 2.21
N ALA A 49 6.04 17.32 1.58
CA ALA A 49 7.18 17.90 2.27
C ALA A 49 6.99 19.38 2.63
N SER A 50 6.44 20.18 1.71
CA SER A 50 6.38 21.64 1.88
C SER A 50 5.23 22.13 2.76
N THR A 51 4.09 21.42 2.76
CA THR A 51 2.88 21.84 3.49
C THR A 51 2.34 20.78 4.45
N GLY A 52 2.94 19.60 4.51
CA GLY A 52 2.44 18.47 5.29
C GLY A 52 2.35 18.74 6.79
N ALA A 53 3.30 19.48 7.37
CA ALA A 53 3.30 19.82 8.79
C ALA A 53 2.04 20.62 9.21
N GLY A 54 1.57 21.55 8.36
CA GLY A 54 0.35 22.32 8.61
C GLY A 54 -0.95 21.51 8.49
N HIS A 55 -0.88 20.34 7.86
CA HIS A 55 -2.03 19.46 7.62
C HIS A 55 -1.97 18.15 8.43
N GLY A 56 -0.92 17.93 9.22
CA GLY A 56 -0.71 16.71 10.00
C GLY A 56 -0.40 15.47 9.15
N THR A 57 0.25 15.64 8.00
CA THR A 57 0.61 14.52 7.10
C THR A 57 1.57 13.53 7.73
N ASP A 58 2.51 14.03 8.52
CA ASP A 58 3.43 13.23 9.34
C ASP A 58 2.67 12.32 10.32
N LYS A 59 1.73 12.91 11.07
CA LYS A 59 0.86 12.20 12.01
C LYS A 59 0.02 11.14 11.31
N ALA A 60 -0.60 11.51 10.19
CA ALA A 60 -1.46 10.62 9.41
C ALA A 60 -0.70 9.41 8.87
N LEU A 61 0.48 9.61 8.28
CA LEU A 61 1.31 8.50 7.78
C LEU A 61 1.67 7.52 8.89
N ILE A 62 2.09 8.04 10.05
CA ILE A 62 2.42 7.20 11.20
C ILE A 62 1.18 6.48 11.74
N ALA A 63 0.03 7.16 11.83
CA ALA A 63 -1.23 6.55 12.21
C ALA A 63 -1.58 5.35 11.32
N GLY A 64 -1.48 5.53 10.00
CA GLY A 64 -1.68 4.44 9.03
C GLY A 64 -0.69 3.30 9.22
N LEU A 65 0.60 3.60 9.45
CA LEU A 65 1.61 2.58 9.75
C LEU A 65 1.35 1.83 11.07
N MET A 66 0.62 2.44 12.00
CA MET A 66 0.11 1.78 13.22
C MET A 66 -1.17 0.98 12.99
N GLY A 67 -1.80 1.10 11.82
CA GLY A 67 -3.04 0.38 11.44
C GLY A 67 -4.32 1.21 11.59
N MET A 68 -4.22 2.49 11.96
CA MET A 68 -5.40 3.36 12.11
C MET A 68 -6.04 3.65 10.74
N SER A 69 -7.37 3.78 10.72
CA SER A 69 -8.14 4.24 9.56
C SER A 69 -8.05 5.77 9.40
N GLN A 70 -8.50 6.28 8.26
CA GLN A 70 -8.43 7.70 7.89
C GLN A 70 -9.31 8.62 8.77
N ASP A 71 -10.32 8.04 9.40
CA ASP A 71 -11.29 8.70 10.28
C ASP A 71 -10.95 8.55 11.77
N ASP A 72 -9.92 7.78 12.12
CA ASP A 72 -9.55 7.53 13.52
C ASP A 72 -9.19 8.84 14.25
N PRO A 73 -9.87 9.19 15.36
CA PRO A 73 -9.59 10.41 16.10
C PRO A 73 -8.16 10.45 16.69
N SER A 74 -7.56 9.28 16.91
CA SER A 74 -6.22 9.09 17.47
C SER A 74 -5.11 9.52 16.52
N ILE A 75 -5.42 9.81 15.25
CA ILE A 75 -4.46 10.40 14.29
C ILE A 75 -3.76 11.63 14.89
N ARG A 76 -4.46 12.43 15.69
CA ARG A 76 -3.90 13.65 16.30
C ARG A 76 -2.70 13.39 17.20
N ASP A 77 -2.67 12.21 17.83
CA ASP A 77 -1.71 11.79 18.85
C ASP A 77 -0.79 10.66 18.33
N ALA A 78 -0.89 10.31 17.04
CA ALA A 78 -0.23 9.16 16.44
C ALA A 78 1.30 9.11 16.66
N LEU A 79 1.99 10.26 16.63
CA LEU A 79 3.43 10.30 16.87
C LEU A 79 3.80 9.91 18.31
N GLU A 80 2.96 10.28 19.28
CA GLU A 80 3.16 9.92 20.69
C GLU A 80 2.82 8.45 20.92
N LEU A 81 1.70 7.99 20.37
CA LEU A 81 1.27 6.59 20.41
C LEU A 81 2.31 5.66 19.78
N ALA A 82 2.89 6.04 18.63
CA ALA A 82 3.93 5.28 17.95
C ALA A 82 5.19 5.13 18.81
N ARG A 83 5.66 6.22 19.44
CA ARG A 83 6.81 6.18 20.35
C ARG A 83 6.52 5.32 21.59
N ALA A 84 5.32 5.43 22.15
CA ALA A 84 4.89 4.62 23.28
C ALA A 84 4.83 3.12 22.93
N ALA A 85 4.45 2.79 21.70
CA ALA A 85 4.47 1.44 21.14
C ALA A 85 5.89 0.97 20.72
N GLY A 86 6.92 1.81 20.89
CA GLY A 86 8.30 1.48 20.55
C GLY A 86 8.66 1.58 19.07
N MET A 87 7.84 2.23 18.24
CA MET A 87 8.16 2.49 16.84
C MET A 87 9.14 3.66 16.73
N GLU A 88 10.30 3.41 16.13
CA GLU A 88 11.24 4.45 15.70
C GLU A 88 10.80 5.03 14.36
N PHE A 89 10.83 6.34 14.18
CA PHE A 89 10.50 6.93 12.88
C PHE A 89 11.26 8.22 12.60
N HIS A 90 11.56 8.43 11.32
CA HIS A 90 12.21 9.64 10.83
C HIS A 90 11.52 10.16 9.57
N PHE A 91 11.51 11.47 9.43
CA PHE A 91 11.00 12.16 8.25
C PHE A 91 12.14 12.86 7.53
N TYR A 92 12.18 12.69 6.22
CA TYR A 92 13.13 13.30 5.31
C TYR A 92 12.36 13.99 4.19
N THR A 93 13.01 14.96 3.55
CA THR A 93 12.54 15.53 2.28
C THR A 93 13.33 14.91 1.14
N GLU A 94 12.65 14.54 0.07
CA GLU A 94 13.26 13.99 -1.13
C GLU A 94 12.71 14.69 -2.37
N GLU A 95 13.59 15.05 -3.29
CA GLU A 95 13.23 15.62 -4.59
C GLU A 95 13.47 14.60 -5.69
N VAL A 96 12.40 14.22 -6.38
CA VAL A 96 12.45 13.24 -7.48
C VAL A 96 11.72 13.84 -8.68
N ALA A 97 12.44 13.99 -9.80
CA ALA A 97 11.87 14.53 -11.03
C ALA A 97 10.69 13.66 -11.51
N GLY A 98 9.56 14.30 -11.80
CA GLY A 98 8.35 13.62 -12.27
C GLY A 98 7.55 12.87 -11.20
N ALA A 99 7.97 12.89 -9.93
CA ALA A 99 7.18 12.31 -8.85
C ALA A 99 5.89 13.11 -8.59
N HIS A 100 4.83 12.43 -8.18
CA HIS A 100 3.58 13.07 -7.80
C HIS A 100 3.82 14.01 -6.60
N PRO A 101 3.26 15.24 -6.57
CA PRO A 101 3.55 16.21 -5.50
C PRO A 101 3.04 15.75 -4.12
N ASN A 102 2.02 14.92 -4.06
CA ASN A 102 1.50 14.33 -2.82
C ASN A 102 2.01 12.89 -2.65
N SER A 103 3.32 12.67 -2.73
CA SER A 103 3.91 11.33 -2.64
C SER A 103 4.88 11.19 -1.49
N VAL A 104 5.06 9.95 -1.07
CA VAL A 104 6.00 9.54 -0.03
C VAL A 104 6.63 8.22 -0.42
N ARG A 105 7.94 8.10 -0.17
CA ARG A 105 8.62 6.81 -0.16
C ARG A 105 8.79 6.40 1.31
N VAL A 106 8.34 5.20 1.65
CA VAL A 106 8.34 4.68 3.03
C VAL A 106 9.21 3.45 3.05
N VAL A 107 10.21 3.44 3.92
CA VAL A 107 11.04 2.27 4.20
C VAL A 107 10.70 1.80 5.60
N VAL A 108 10.13 0.60 5.72
CA VAL A 108 9.79 -0.02 7.00
C VAL A 108 10.71 -1.19 7.29
N SER A 109 10.93 -1.46 8.58
CA SER A 109 11.70 -2.61 9.04
C SER A 109 11.17 -3.19 10.36
N GLY A 110 11.43 -4.48 10.55
CA GLY A 110 11.12 -5.24 11.76
C GLY A 110 12.36 -5.63 12.56
N ASP A 111 12.15 -6.26 13.71
CA ASP A 111 13.25 -6.71 14.60
C ASP A 111 14.02 -7.91 14.02
N ASP A 112 13.44 -8.61 13.04
CA ASP A 112 14.02 -9.76 12.34
C ASP A 112 14.98 -9.36 11.21
N GLY A 113 15.20 -8.06 11.01
CA GLY A 113 16.03 -7.52 9.93
C GLY A 113 15.33 -7.48 8.57
N ARG A 114 14.06 -7.88 8.48
CA ARG A 114 13.26 -7.71 7.27
C ARG A 114 13.07 -6.21 7.00
N THR A 115 13.16 -5.83 5.74
CA THR A 115 12.86 -4.47 5.27
C THR A 115 11.85 -4.51 4.12
N MET A 116 11.14 -3.41 3.92
CA MET A 116 10.27 -3.22 2.77
C MET A 116 10.25 -1.75 2.39
N GLU A 117 10.38 -1.46 1.09
CA GLU A 117 10.22 -0.12 0.55
C GLU A 117 8.90 -0.02 -0.22
N ALA A 118 8.14 1.05 0.01
CA ALA A 118 6.93 1.36 -0.73
C ALA A 118 6.94 2.81 -1.21
N VAL A 119 6.34 3.08 -2.36
CA VAL A 119 6.06 4.44 -2.84
C VAL A 119 4.57 4.57 -3.06
N GLY A 120 3.94 5.50 -2.37
CA GLY A 120 2.53 5.82 -2.51
C GLY A 120 2.29 7.29 -2.77
N TYR A 121 1.15 7.62 -3.37
CA TYR A 121 0.74 9.00 -3.57
C TYR A 121 -0.77 9.19 -3.45
N SER A 122 -1.19 10.36 -2.95
CA SER A 122 -2.60 10.74 -2.90
C SER A 122 -2.98 11.53 -4.14
N ILE A 123 -4.07 11.13 -4.79
CA ILE A 123 -4.62 11.80 -5.98
C ILE A 123 -5.69 12.85 -5.64
N GLY A 124 -5.98 13.05 -4.35
CA GLY A 124 -7.02 13.97 -3.88
C GLY A 124 -8.31 13.27 -3.49
N GLY A 125 -9.14 13.93 -2.68
CA GLY A 125 -10.39 13.34 -2.19
C GLY A 125 -10.19 12.10 -1.31
N GLY A 126 -9.01 11.94 -0.68
CA GLY A 126 -8.65 10.76 0.11
C GLY A 126 -8.28 9.52 -0.68
N ALA A 127 -8.47 9.53 -2.01
CA ALA A 127 -8.01 8.45 -2.87
C ALA A 127 -6.47 8.45 -3.00
N VAL A 128 -5.92 7.25 -3.10
CA VAL A 128 -4.47 7.00 -3.12
C VAL A 128 -4.13 5.92 -4.13
N ILE A 129 -2.86 5.86 -4.49
CA ILE A 129 -2.27 4.79 -5.28
C ILE A 129 -0.99 4.34 -4.57
N LEU A 130 -0.87 3.04 -4.30
CA LEU A 130 0.41 2.38 -4.10
C LEU A 130 1.05 2.19 -5.48
N HIS A 131 2.14 2.90 -5.72
CA HIS A 131 2.82 2.94 -7.01
C HIS A 131 3.90 1.86 -7.12
N LYS A 132 4.75 1.74 -6.09
CA LYS A 132 5.85 0.77 -6.06
C LYS A 132 5.94 0.04 -4.74
N LEU A 133 6.44 -1.19 -4.80
CA LEU A 133 6.76 -2.04 -3.65
C LEU A 133 8.05 -2.80 -3.93
N ASP A 134 9.09 -2.61 -3.11
CA ASP A 134 10.43 -3.18 -3.28
C ASP A 134 11.01 -2.99 -4.69
N GLY A 135 10.80 -1.81 -5.26
CA GLY A 135 11.20 -1.44 -6.62
C GLY A 135 10.25 -1.89 -7.73
N PHE A 136 9.32 -2.80 -7.44
CA PHE A 136 8.32 -3.28 -8.39
C PHE A 136 7.16 -2.32 -8.54
N GLN A 137 6.78 -2.01 -9.78
CA GLN A 137 5.57 -1.25 -10.06
C GLN A 137 4.32 -2.12 -9.80
N VAL A 138 3.36 -1.56 -9.08
CA VAL A 138 2.11 -2.24 -8.66
C VAL A 138 0.85 -1.47 -9.07
N ASP A 139 0.83 -0.14 -8.95
CA ASP A 139 -0.27 0.76 -9.34
C ASP A 139 -1.68 0.28 -8.93
N ILE A 140 -1.90 0.24 -7.63
CA ILE A 140 -3.15 -0.22 -7.02
C ILE A 140 -3.71 0.81 -6.03
N SER A 141 -5.04 0.99 -6.00
CA SER A 141 -5.71 1.88 -5.04
C SER A 141 -5.97 1.24 -3.68
N CYS A 142 -5.99 -0.09 -3.64
CA CYS A 142 -6.29 -0.92 -2.45
C CYS A 142 -7.70 -0.71 -1.89
N THR A 143 -8.62 -0.22 -2.72
CA THR A 143 -10.04 -0.10 -2.40
C THR A 143 -10.75 -1.45 -2.41
N LEU A 144 -10.30 -2.37 -3.26
CA LEU A 144 -10.76 -3.75 -3.31
C LEU A 144 -9.71 -4.67 -2.69
N PRO A 145 -10.12 -5.85 -2.18
CA PRO A 145 -9.17 -6.89 -1.80
C PRO A 145 -8.29 -7.23 -2.99
N ALA A 146 -7.00 -7.50 -2.73
CA ALA A 146 -6.07 -7.75 -3.79
C ALA A 146 -4.96 -8.71 -3.41
N VAL A 147 -4.39 -9.37 -4.42
CA VAL A 147 -3.19 -10.19 -4.31
C VAL A 147 -2.10 -9.58 -5.18
N ILE A 148 -0.98 -9.20 -4.57
CA ILE A 148 0.22 -8.78 -5.27
C ILE A 148 1.19 -9.96 -5.30
N ILE A 149 1.55 -10.38 -6.51
CA ILE A 149 2.45 -11.51 -6.75
C ILE A 149 3.69 -10.98 -7.44
N MET A 150 4.85 -11.20 -6.84
CA MET A 150 6.16 -10.98 -7.47
C MET A 150 6.66 -12.31 -7.99
N ASN A 151 6.98 -12.38 -9.29
CA ASN A 151 7.38 -13.61 -9.95
C ASN A 151 8.48 -13.37 -10.99
N ARG A 152 9.13 -14.45 -11.42
CA ARG A 152 9.95 -14.46 -12.64
C ARG A 152 9.03 -14.50 -13.87
N ASP A 153 9.34 -13.73 -14.91
CA ASP A 153 8.59 -13.70 -16.18
C ASP A 153 8.88 -14.97 -17.00
N VAL A 154 8.28 -16.08 -16.58
CA VAL A 154 8.41 -17.41 -17.20
C VAL A 154 7.03 -17.99 -17.52
N GLN A 155 7.00 -18.89 -18.49
CA GLN A 155 5.77 -19.56 -18.91
C GLN A 155 5.11 -20.29 -17.73
N GLY A 156 3.78 -20.26 -17.67
CA GLY A 156 2.99 -21.05 -16.72
C GLY A 156 2.58 -20.31 -15.45
N VAL A 157 3.27 -19.23 -15.05
CA VAL A 157 2.94 -18.50 -13.81
C VAL A 157 1.52 -17.94 -13.86
N VAL A 158 1.17 -17.19 -14.91
CA VAL A 158 -0.16 -16.58 -15.06
C VAL A 158 -1.25 -17.64 -15.04
N SER A 159 -1.09 -18.71 -15.82
CA SER A 159 -2.08 -19.79 -15.89
C SER A 159 -2.22 -20.54 -14.56
N ALA A 160 -1.13 -20.74 -13.81
CA ALA A 160 -1.19 -21.42 -12.52
C ALA A 160 -2.05 -20.63 -11.52
N VAL A 161 -1.82 -19.31 -11.44
CA VAL A 161 -2.58 -18.42 -10.56
C VAL A 161 -4.05 -18.33 -10.98
N THR A 162 -4.35 -18.07 -12.26
CA THR A 162 -5.74 -17.94 -12.71
C THR A 162 -6.52 -19.25 -12.63
N SER A 163 -5.85 -20.39 -12.84
CA SER A 163 -6.48 -21.71 -12.68
C SER A 163 -6.81 -21.99 -11.21
N TYR A 164 -5.93 -21.59 -10.28
CA TYR A 164 -6.23 -21.67 -8.85
C TYR A 164 -7.46 -20.81 -8.49
N LEU A 165 -7.48 -19.54 -8.90
CA LEU A 165 -8.61 -18.64 -8.61
C LEU A 165 -9.92 -19.19 -9.17
N SER A 166 -9.90 -19.66 -10.43
CA SER A 166 -11.07 -20.28 -11.06
C SER A 166 -11.54 -21.54 -10.33
N ALA A 167 -10.62 -22.40 -9.89
CA ALA A 167 -10.97 -23.62 -9.15
C ALA A 167 -11.57 -23.34 -7.77
N HIS A 168 -11.30 -22.16 -7.19
CA HIS A 168 -11.82 -21.73 -5.89
C HIS A 168 -13.02 -20.77 -6.03
N ASN A 169 -13.55 -20.59 -7.25
CA ASN A 169 -14.65 -19.67 -7.55
C ASN A 169 -14.39 -18.22 -7.10
N VAL A 170 -13.14 -17.76 -7.22
CA VAL A 170 -12.76 -16.37 -6.96
C VAL A 170 -12.80 -15.58 -8.27
N ASN A 171 -13.62 -14.53 -8.32
CA ASN A 171 -13.70 -13.65 -9.47
C ASN A 171 -12.58 -12.59 -9.45
N ILE A 172 -12.33 -11.99 -10.62
CA ILE A 172 -11.27 -11.00 -10.81
C ILE A 172 -11.90 -9.70 -11.31
N ALA A 173 -11.90 -8.67 -10.46
CA ALA A 173 -12.32 -7.33 -10.84
C ALA A 173 -11.33 -6.71 -11.82
N THR A 174 -10.04 -6.85 -11.54
CA THR A 174 -8.96 -6.30 -12.37
C THR A 174 -7.70 -7.13 -12.21
N MET A 175 -6.98 -7.35 -13.32
CA MET A 175 -5.63 -7.93 -13.32
C MET A 175 -4.67 -7.00 -14.05
N LYS A 176 -3.57 -6.65 -13.39
CA LYS A 176 -2.47 -5.86 -13.98
C LYS A 176 -1.20 -6.69 -13.96
N LEU A 177 -0.47 -6.66 -15.07
CA LEU A 177 0.82 -7.32 -15.22
C LEU A 177 1.86 -6.27 -15.58
N HIS A 178 2.94 -6.24 -14.79
CA HIS A 178 4.11 -5.41 -15.06
C HIS A 178 5.35 -6.29 -15.15
N ARG A 179 6.25 -6.00 -16.08
CA ARG A 179 7.56 -6.65 -16.14
C ARG A 179 8.64 -5.60 -16.35
N ASP A 180 9.77 -5.78 -15.70
CA ASP A 180 10.93 -4.91 -15.87
C ASP A 180 11.62 -5.22 -17.21
N THR A 181 12.15 -6.44 -17.34
CA THR A 181 12.74 -6.96 -18.58
C THR A 181 12.23 -8.36 -18.89
N ARG A 182 12.25 -8.75 -20.16
CA ARG A 182 11.85 -10.10 -20.59
C ARG A 182 12.68 -11.18 -19.87
N GLY A 183 12.00 -12.11 -19.20
CA GLY A 183 12.64 -13.17 -18.39
C GLY A 183 13.20 -12.71 -17.03
N GLY A 184 13.04 -11.43 -16.70
CA GLY A 184 13.41 -10.85 -15.41
C GLY A 184 12.31 -11.03 -14.36
N LEU A 185 12.22 -10.09 -13.44
CA LEU A 185 11.15 -10.04 -12.45
C LEU A 185 9.93 -9.31 -13.02
N ALA A 186 8.77 -9.78 -12.60
CA ALA A 186 7.46 -9.30 -12.97
C ALA A 186 6.55 -9.23 -11.74
N THR A 187 5.51 -8.41 -11.86
CA THR A 187 4.49 -8.21 -10.86
C THR A 187 3.14 -8.51 -11.47
N MET A 188 2.34 -9.29 -10.77
CA MET A 188 0.94 -9.53 -11.08
C MET A 188 0.11 -9.02 -9.91
N VAL A 189 -0.74 -8.04 -10.19
CA VAL A 189 -1.69 -7.50 -9.23
C VAL A 189 -3.07 -7.95 -9.65
N ILE A 190 -3.78 -8.60 -8.73
CA ILE A 190 -5.13 -9.10 -8.95
C ILE A 190 -6.03 -8.46 -7.90
N GLU A 191 -6.97 -7.63 -8.32
CA GLU A 191 -8.04 -7.07 -7.50
C GLU A 191 -9.25 -8.01 -7.60
N LEU A 192 -9.79 -8.44 -6.45
CA LEU A 192 -10.93 -9.34 -6.32
C LEU A 192 -12.24 -8.54 -6.30
N ASP A 193 -13.37 -9.19 -6.54
CA ASP A 193 -14.66 -8.50 -6.64
C ASP A 193 -15.23 -8.11 -5.26
N SER A 194 -14.96 -8.91 -4.23
CA SER A 194 -15.51 -8.66 -2.90
C SER A 194 -14.63 -9.18 -1.77
N ALA A 195 -14.78 -8.61 -0.58
CA ALA A 195 -14.05 -9.01 0.64
C ALA A 195 -14.36 -10.45 1.09
N GLU A 196 -15.46 -11.04 0.64
CA GLU A 196 -15.80 -12.45 0.92
C GLU A 196 -14.96 -13.42 0.08
N GLU A 197 -14.43 -12.96 -1.06
CA GLU A 197 -13.55 -13.77 -1.88
C GLU A 197 -12.16 -13.84 -1.25
N HIS A 198 -11.69 -15.06 -0.99
CA HIS A 198 -10.40 -15.28 -0.37
C HIS A 198 -9.46 -16.04 -1.29
N ALA A 199 -8.26 -15.49 -1.48
CA ALA A 199 -7.18 -16.10 -2.19
C ALA A 199 -6.06 -16.44 -1.20
N ASP A 200 -5.83 -17.73 -0.97
CA ASP A 200 -4.82 -18.19 -0.01
C ASP A 200 -3.43 -17.90 -0.56
N THR A 201 -2.74 -16.94 0.06
CA THR A 201 -1.44 -16.46 -0.40
C THR A 201 -0.34 -17.51 -0.26
N GLU A 202 -0.43 -18.41 0.73
CA GLU A 202 0.54 -19.49 0.93
C GLU A 202 0.35 -20.58 -0.10
N VAL A 203 -0.90 -20.90 -0.48
CA VAL A 203 -1.16 -21.80 -1.60
C VAL A 203 -0.64 -21.19 -2.90
N ILE A 204 -0.98 -19.93 -3.18
CA ILE A 204 -0.55 -19.23 -4.40
C ILE A 204 0.97 -19.23 -4.54
N LYS A 205 1.69 -18.96 -3.45
CA LYS A 205 3.15 -18.95 -3.42
C LYS A 205 3.77 -20.26 -3.89
N ASN A 206 3.09 -21.38 -3.69
CA ASN A 206 3.56 -22.71 -4.02
C ASN A 206 3.02 -23.25 -5.36
N LEU A 207 2.19 -22.50 -6.10
CA LEU A 207 1.61 -22.95 -7.38
C LEU A 207 2.64 -23.08 -8.51
N HIS A 208 3.72 -22.30 -8.46
CA HIS A 208 4.74 -22.29 -9.52
C HIS A 208 6.10 -21.86 -8.98
N PRO A 209 7.23 -22.52 -9.35
CA PRO A 209 8.57 -22.18 -8.86
C PRO A 209 9.06 -20.78 -9.28
N GLY A 210 8.36 -20.16 -10.24
CA GLY A 210 8.60 -18.78 -10.65
C GLY A 210 8.03 -17.74 -9.69
N ILE A 211 7.13 -18.10 -8.78
CA ILE A 211 6.56 -17.17 -7.80
C ILE A 211 7.57 -16.99 -6.67
N VAL A 212 7.92 -15.72 -6.39
CA VAL A 212 8.94 -15.34 -5.41
C VAL A 212 8.28 -14.86 -4.12
N ARG A 213 7.23 -14.06 -4.25
CA ARG A 213 6.51 -13.48 -3.11
C ARG A 213 5.04 -13.27 -3.47
N VAL A 214 4.18 -13.44 -2.48
CA VAL A 214 2.75 -13.17 -2.56
C VAL A 214 2.37 -12.32 -1.35
N ILE A 215 1.56 -11.29 -1.57
CA ILE A 215 1.07 -10.37 -0.55
C ILE A 215 -0.44 -10.27 -0.74
N GLY A 216 -1.20 -10.58 0.31
CA GLY A 216 -2.64 -10.35 0.36
C GLY A 216 -2.93 -8.96 0.92
N ILE A 217 -3.94 -8.31 0.39
CA ILE A 217 -4.50 -7.03 0.82
C ILE A 217 -5.99 -7.25 0.99
N GLU A 218 -6.53 -6.91 2.15
CA GLU A 218 -7.94 -7.17 2.48
C GLU A 218 -8.89 -6.17 1.80
N GLY A 219 -8.40 -5.01 1.35
CA GLY A 219 -9.21 -3.93 0.77
C GLY A 219 -9.64 -2.89 1.81
N GLU A 220 -10.45 -1.92 1.40
CA GLU A 220 -11.18 -1.05 2.34
C GLU A 220 -12.54 -1.69 2.69
N ASP A 221 -12.98 -1.52 3.95
CA ASP A 221 -14.32 -1.90 4.43
C ASP A 221 -15.40 -0.92 3.94
#